data_AF-A0A2N5WY76-F1
#
_entry.id   AF-A0A2N5WY76-F1
#
_cell.length_a   1.000
_cell.length_b   1.000
_cell.length_c   1.000
_cell.angle_alpha   90.00
_cell.angle_beta   90.00
_cell.angle_gamma   90.00
#
_symmetry.space_group_name_H-M   'P 1'
#
loop_
_entity.id
_entity.type
_entity.pdbx_description
1 polymer ?
#
loop_
_entity_poly.entity_id
_entity_poly.type
_entity_poly.pdbx_seq_one_letter_code
_entity_poly.pdbx_strand_id
1 'polypeptide(L)'
;MPAPFNKIGLVGRSKQDGLDAVLEELLTLLISRGHEVYLEKRLDKLVPGHPVRLGSRDEIGQLSDLVIVVGGDGSLLSAARTLARYETPVLGVNRGRLGFLTDINPDQIAEQVPPVLDGHYEMEDRFLLDAYVYRDGEVVAEADALNDVVVNSGTSGQMIEIELSINGTFVYRQRADGLIVSTPTGSTAYSLSGGGPIMHPSLDAIVLVPMFPHALSSRPIVVDGDSEIRIDILQRNFTHPPVTCDGQVKLTAQPGDSVYICKKPHRLTLLHPLGHSFYASCRDKLRWGNALVD
;
A
#
# COMPACT_ATOMS: atom_id res chain seq x y z
N MET A 1 -18.34 -16.48 -23.44
CA MET A 1 -18.58 -16.53 -21.99
C MET A 1 -19.04 -15.13 -21.57
N PRO A 2 -19.89 -14.95 -20.56
CA PRO A 2 -20.19 -13.59 -20.06
C PRO A 2 -18.87 -12.91 -19.68
N ALA A 3 -18.74 -11.62 -19.97
CA ALA A 3 -17.58 -10.85 -19.55
C ALA A 3 -17.45 -10.94 -18.02
N PRO A 4 -16.26 -11.23 -17.46
CA PRO A 4 -16.08 -11.40 -16.02
C PRO A 4 -16.43 -10.13 -15.22
N PHE A 5 -16.42 -8.96 -15.85
CA PHE A 5 -16.72 -7.68 -15.23
C PHE A 5 -17.81 -6.93 -16.01
N ASN A 6 -18.87 -6.50 -15.32
CA ASN A 6 -19.94 -5.69 -15.90
C ASN A 6 -19.87 -4.25 -15.39
N LYS A 7 -19.66 -4.07 -14.08
CA LYS A 7 -19.55 -2.77 -13.40
C LYS A 7 -18.09 -2.47 -13.10
N ILE A 8 -17.59 -1.35 -13.61
CA ILE A 8 -16.17 -0.98 -13.45
C ILE A 8 -16.07 0.36 -12.76
N GLY A 9 -15.32 0.40 -11.67
CA GLY A 9 -15.01 1.61 -10.92
C GLY A 9 -13.73 2.27 -11.40
N LEU A 10 -13.73 3.59 -11.56
CA LEU A 10 -12.55 4.40 -11.83
C LEU A 10 -12.25 5.30 -10.63
N VAL A 11 -11.06 5.15 -10.04
CA VAL A 11 -10.61 5.92 -8.87
C VAL A 11 -9.21 6.49 -9.12
N GLY A 12 -8.88 7.64 -8.54
CA GLY A 12 -7.60 8.31 -8.83
C GLY A 12 -7.47 9.68 -8.18
N ARG A 13 -6.27 10.27 -8.12
CA ARG A 13 -6.03 11.55 -7.42
C ARG A 13 -6.17 12.75 -8.36
N SER A 14 -7.17 13.62 -8.14
CA SER A 14 -7.57 14.72 -9.02
C SER A 14 -6.54 15.85 -9.28
N LYS A 15 -5.40 15.90 -8.58
CA LYS A 15 -4.38 16.97 -8.72
C LYS A 15 -3.14 16.54 -9.51
N GLN A 16 -3.22 15.48 -10.30
CA GLN A 16 -2.10 14.99 -11.10
C GLN A 16 -2.33 15.39 -12.56
N ASP A 17 -1.39 16.10 -13.19
CA ASP A 17 -1.45 16.52 -14.61
C ASP A 17 -1.77 15.33 -15.54
N GLY A 18 -2.30 15.49 -16.76
CA GLY A 18 -2.47 14.37 -17.72
C GLY A 18 -3.33 13.18 -17.27
N LEU A 19 -3.98 13.25 -16.10
CA LEU A 19 -4.92 12.24 -15.60
C LEU A 19 -6.23 12.28 -16.39
N ASP A 20 -6.60 13.46 -16.88
CA ASP A 20 -7.71 13.70 -17.80
C ASP A 20 -7.60 12.83 -19.05
N ALA A 21 -6.48 12.88 -19.78
CA ALA A 21 -6.29 12.10 -21.00
C ALA A 21 -6.42 10.59 -20.76
N VAL A 22 -5.83 10.08 -19.68
CA VAL A 22 -5.91 8.67 -19.31
C VAL A 22 -7.34 8.26 -18.94
N LEU A 23 -8.05 9.12 -18.20
CA LEU A 23 -9.46 8.88 -17.86
C LEU A 23 -10.35 8.91 -19.09
N GLU A 24 -10.14 9.83 -20.03
CA GLU A 24 -10.89 9.89 -21.30
C GLU A 24 -10.70 8.63 -22.14
N GLU A 25 -9.47 8.14 -22.26
CA GLU A 25 -9.16 6.90 -22.99
C GLU A 25 -9.84 5.69 -22.33
N LEU A 26 -9.70 5.54 -21.01
CA LEU A 26 -10.36 4.47 -20.26
C LEU A 26 -11.88 4.55 -20.37
N LEU A 27 -12.47 5.73 -20.20
CA LEU A 27 -13.93 5.90 -20.31
C LEU A 27 -14.44 5.52 -21.69
N THR A 28 -13.77 6.00 -22.74
CA THR A 28 -14.11 5.67 -24.13
C THR A 28 -14.03 4.17 -24.37
N LEU A 29 -12.95 3.52 -23.92
CA LEU A 29 -12.75 2.09 -24.03
C LEU A 29 -13.84 1.30 -23.29
N LEU A 30 -14.11 1.63 -22.02
CA LEU A 30 -15.05 0.90 -21.18
C LEU A 30 -16.50 1.05 -21.68
N ILE A 31 -16.90 2.27 -22.05
CA ILE A 31 -18.25 2.56 -22.54
C ILE A 31 -18.47 1.91 -23.92
N SER A 32 -17.50 1.97 -24.83
CA SER A 32 -17.63 1.34 -26.16
C SER A 32 -17.76 -0.19 -26.08
N ARG A 33 -17.23 -0.80 -25.02
CA ARG A 33 -17.38 -2.22 -24.70
C ARG A 33 -18.65 -2.55 -23.92
N GLY A 34 -19.46 -1.56 -23.56
CA GLY A 34 -20.77 -1.74 -22.93
C GLY A 34 -20.73 -1.92 -21.40
N HIS A 35 -19.63 -1.59 -20.73
CA HIS A 35 -19.54 -1.67 -19.27
C HIS A 35 -20.27 -0.51 -18.58
N GLU A 36 -20.85 -0.79 -17.41
CA GLU A 36 -21.40 0.24 -16.52
C GLU A 36 -20.26 0.87 -15.70
N VAL A 37 -19.96 2.15 -15.94
CA VAL A 37 -18.81 2.81 -15.30
C VAL A 37 -19.22 3.66 -14.10
N TYR A 38 -18.59 3.41 -12.96
CA TYR A 38 -18.64 4.27 -11.79
C TYR A 38 -17.38 5.14 -11.72
N LEU A 39 -17.52 6.44 -11.49
CA LEU A 39 -16.41 7.38 -11.39
C LEU A 39 -16.36 8.01 -10.00
N GLU A 40 -15.17 8.04 -9.41
CA GLU A 40 -14.99 8.69 -8.10
C GLU A 40 -15.36 10.17 -8.18
N LYS A 41 -16.27 10.65 -7.31
CA LYS A 41 -16.84 12.02 -7.32
C LYS A 41 -15.80 13.14 -7.50
N ARG A 42 -14.58 12.96 -6.99
CA ARG A 42 -13.49 13.96 -7.11
C ARG A 42 -12.89 14.09 -8.53
N LEU A 43 -13.13 13.12 -9.40
CA LEU A 43 -12.64 13.06 -10.78
C LEU A 43 -13.64 13.64 -11.79
N ASP A 44 -14.88 13.89 -11.39
CA ASP A 44 -15.97 14.37 -12.26
C ASP A 44 -15.57 15.61 -13.11
N LYS A 45 -14.87 16.56 -12.48
CA LYS A 45 -14.42 17.79 -13.15
C LYS A 45 -13.37 17.58 -14.25
N LEU A 46 -12.70 16.42 -14.27
CA LEU A 46 -11.64 16.13 -15.25
C LEU A 46 -12.20 15.59 -16.57
N VAL A 47 -13.38 14.98 -16.55
CA VAL A 47 -13.95 14.26 -17.70
C VAL A 47 -15.44 14.56 -17.87
N PRO A 48 -15.82 15.84 -18.04
CA PRO A 48 -17.23 16.23 -18.10
C PRO A 48 -17.93 15.60 -19.32
N GLY A 49 -19.21 15.25 -19.16
CA GLY A 49 -20.07 14.84 -20.27
C GLY A 49 -20.09 13.33 -20.59
N HIS A 50 -19.34 12.51 -19.86
CA HIS A 50 -19.43 11.05 -19.99
C HIS A 50 -20.64 10.47 -19.22
N PRO A 51 -21.32 9.43 -19.75
CA PRO A 51 -22.43 8.77 -19.07
C PRO A 51 -21.94 7.83 -17.94
N VAL A 52 -21.44 8.42 -16.85
CA VAL A 52 -20.89 7.70 -15.69
C VAL A 52 -21.79 7.84 -14.45
N ARG A 53 -21.71 6.88 -13.53
CA ARG A 53 -22.32 7.00 -12.19
C ARG A 53 -21.30 7.52 -11.20
N LEU A 54 -21.58 8.65 -10.55
CA LEU A 54 -20.67 9.22 -9.57
C LEU A 54 -20.81 8.53 -8.21
N GLY A 55 -19.69 8.09 -7.64
CA GLY A 55 -19.63 7.43 -6.34
C GLY A 55 -18.48 7.93 -5.46
N SER A 56 -18.63 7.78 -4.15
CA SER A 56 -17.49 7.75 -3.23
C SER A 56 -16.68 6.48 -3.47
N ARG A 57 -15.43 6.46 -3.00
CA ARG A 57 -14.58 5.26 -3.15
C ARG A 57 -15.19 4.02 -2.48
N ASP A 58 -15.91 4.23 -1.38
CA ASP A 58 -16.61 3.19 -0.62
C ASP A 58 -17.76 2.59 -1.46
N GLU A 59 -18.64 3.45 -2.01
CA GLU A 59 -19.71 3.06 -2.93
C GLU A 59 -19.15 2.32 -4.17
N ILE A 60 -18.03 2.80 -4.72
CA ILE A 60 -17.38 2.17 -5.89
C ILE A 60 -16.83 0.79 -5.54
N GLY A 61 -16.14 0.65 -4.41
CA GLY A 61 -15.61 -0.63 -3.95
C GLY A 61 -16.71 -1.66 -3.72
N GLN A 62 -17.85 -1.23 -3.17
CA GLN A 62 -18.99 -2.12 -2.89
C GLN A 62 -19.77 -2.55 -4.15
N LEU A 63 -19.88 -1.68 -5.16
CA LEU A 63 -20.80 -1.88 -6.29
C LEU A 63 -20.13 -2.40 -7.56
N SER A 64 -18.80 -2.29 -7.68
CA SER A 64 -18.07 -2.65 -8.89
C SER A 64 -17.59 -4.10 -8.85
N ASP A 65 -17.47 -4.72 -10.03
CA ASP A 65 -16.86 -6.04 -10.19
C ASP A 65 -15.32 -5.93 -10.34
N LEU A 66 -14.85 -4.74 -10.75
CA LEU A 66 -13.43 -4.38 -10.89
C LEU A 66 -13.26 -2.90 -10.59
N VAL A 67 -12.18 -2.52 -9.90
CA VAL A 67 -11.78 -1.12 -9.77
C VAL A 67 -10.45 -0.87 -10.46
N ILE A 68 -10.43 0.05 -11.41
CA ILE A 68 -9.21 0.55 -12.05
C ILE A 68 -8.76 1.81 -11.29
N VAL A 69 -7.56 1.74 -10.71
CA VAL A 69 -6.92 2.87 -10.06
C VAL A 69 -6.01 3.56 -11.07
N VAL A 70 -6.28 4.83 -11.34
CA VAL A 70 -5.50 5.65 -12.26
C VAL A 70 -4.52 6.54 -11.50
N GLY A 71 -3.24 6.43 -11.85
CA GLY A 71 -2.10 7.12 -11.25
C GLY A 71 -1.02 6.15 -10.78
N GLY A 72 0.03 6.66 -10.12
CA GLY A 72 1.12 5.80 -9.63
C GLY A 72 0.80 5.06 -8.32
N ASP A 73 1.81 4.39 -7.75
CA ASP A 73 1.70 3.60 -6.52
C ASP A 73 1.08 4.36 -5.35
N GLY A 74 1.34 5.67 -5.21
CA GLY A 74 0.70 6.50 -4.17
C GLY A 74 -0.83 6.63 -4.32
N SER A 75 -1.34 6.61 -5.56
CA SER A 75 -2.79 6.58 -5.83
C SER A 75 -3.36 5.22 -5.45
N LEU A 76 -2.67 4.13 -5.81
CA LEU A 76 -3.07 2.78 -5.46
C LEU A 76 -3.04 2.55 -3.95
N LEU A 77 -1.96 2.92 -3.24
CA LEU A 77 -1.88 2.86 -1.78
C LEU A 77 -3.05 3.57 -1.11
N SER A 78 -3.43 4.74 -1.62
CA SER A 78 -4.57 5.47 -1.08
C SER A 78 -5.89 4.74 -1.33
N ALA A 79 -6.05 4.10 -2.48
CA ALA A 79 -7.26 3.37 -2.83
C ALA A 79 -7.35 2.04 -2.07
N ALA A 80 -6.23 1.31 -1.97
CA ALA A 80 -6.11 0.00 -1.34
C ALA A 80 -6.67 -0.05 0.07
N ARG A 81 -6.38 0.94 0.93
CA ARG A 81 -6.93 0.99 2.31
C ARG A 81 -8.47 1.03 2.37
N THR A 82 -9.11 1.63 1.37
CA THR A 82 -10.58 1.58 1.25
C THR A 82 -11.03 0.29 0.58
N LEU A 83 -10.40 -0.06 -0.54
CA LEU A 83 -10.84 -1.16 -1.41
C LEU A 83 -10.60 -2.54 -0.80
N ALA A 84 -9.58 -2.71 0.05
CA ALA A 84 -9.30 -3.96 0.75
C ALA A 84 -10.45 -4.39 1.68
N ARG A 85 -11.38 -3.50 2.05
CA ARG A 85 -12.58 -3.87 2.81
C ARG A 85 -13.60 -4.65 1.98
N TYR A 86 -13.42 -4.69 0.67
CA TYR A 86 -14.27 -5.38 -0.28
C TYR A 86 -13.46 -6.46 -1.00
N GLU A 87 -14.14 -7.44 -1.56
CA GLU A 87 -13.53 -8.52 -2.37
C GLU A 87 -13.29 -8.07 -3.82
N THR A 88 -13.54 -6.80 -4.12
CA THR A 88 -13.46 -6.26 -5.48
C THR A 88 -11.99 -6.14 -5.90
N PRO A 89 -11.58 -6.83 -6.98
CA PRO A 89 -10.20 -6.80 -7.44
C PRO A 89 -9.84 -5.42 -8.01
N VAL A 90 -8.54 -5.13 -8.00
CA VAL A 90 -7.99 -3.81 -8.37
C VAL A 90 -6.96 -3.93 -9.48
N LEU A 91 -7.10 -3.12 -10.52
CA LEU A 91 -6.12 -2.98 -11.60
C LEU A 91 -5.45 -1.61 -11.53
N GLY A 92 -4.11 -1.57 -11.55
CA GLY A 92 -3.34 -0.33 -11.50
C GLY A 92 -2.92 0.16 -12.89
N VAL A 93 -3.40 1.33 -13.30
CA VAL A 93 -2.94 2.04 -14.50
C VAL A 93 -2.07 3.22 -14.08
N ASN A 94 -0.78 3.14 -14.38
CA ASN A 94 0.19 4.18 -14.07
C ASN A 94 -0.03 5.41 -14.98
N ARG A 95 0.66 6.52 -14.68
CA ARG A 95 0.71 7.74 -15.50
C ARG A 95 2.13 8.11 -15.95
N GLY A 96 3.08 7.19 -15.80
CA GLY A 96 4.50 7.42 -16.01
C GLY A 96 5.30 6.12 -15.92
N ARG A 97 6.41 6.12 -15.19
CA ARG A 97 7.21 4.89 -15.00
C ARG A 97 6.45 3.89 -14.13
N LEU A 98 6.23 2.67 -14.66
CA LEU A 98 5.65 1.51 -13.98
C LEU A 98 6.12 1.41 -12.54
N GLY A 99 5.23 1.12 -11.60
CA GLY A 99 5.53 1.02 -10.16
C GLY A 99 5.74 -0.42 -9.70
N PHE A 100 5.76 -0.65 -8.39
CA PHE A 100 5.65 -2.03 -7.86
C PHE A 100 4.19 -2.49 -7.74
N LEU A 101 3.24 -1.57 -7.89
CA LEU A 101 1.80 -1.82 -7.74
C LEU A 101 0.99 -1.52 -9.02
N THR A 102 1.62 -0.89 -10.01
CA THR A 102 0.93 -0.36 -11.20
C THR A 102 1.64 -0.85 -12.45
N ASP A 103 0.94 -1.67 -13.23
CA ASP A 103 1.53 -2.52 -14.26
C ASP A 103 1.24 -2.05 -15.69
N ILE A 104 0.23 -1.21 -15.88
CA ILE A 104 -0.16 -0.72 -17.20
C ILE A 104 0.33 0.73 -17.37
N ASN A 105 1.14 0.96 -18.39
CA ASN A 105 1.51 2.30 -18.84
C ASN A 105 0.33 2.94 -19.61
N PRO A 106 0.10 4.26 -19.52
CA PRO A 106 -0.90 4.96 -20.33
C PRO A 106 -0.90 4.55 -21.80
N ASP A 107 0.29 4.47 -22.42
CA ASP A 107 0.44 4.17 -23.85
C ASP A 107 0.00 2.74 -24.22
N GLN A 108 -0.25 1.88 -23.22
CA GLN A 108 -0.61 0.48 -23.38
C GLN A 108 -2.04 0.17 -22.94
N ILE A 109 -2.84 1.18 -22.59
CA ILE A 109 -4.22 0.99 -22.11
C ILE A 109 -5.06 0.24 -23.14
N ALA A 110 -5.06 0.70 -24.39
CA ALA A 110 -5.82 0.07 -25.48
C ALA A 110 -5.39 -1.38 -25.77
N GLU A 111 -4.16 -1.76 -25.44
CA GLU A 111 -3.62 -3.11 -25.66
C GLU A 111 -3.86 -4.03 -24.46
N GLN A 112 -3.60 -3.56 -23.24
CA GLN A 112 -3.52 -4.40 -22.04
C GLN A 112 -4.79 -4.43 -21.19
N VAL A 113 -5.61 -3.37 -21.20
CA VAL A 113 -6.86 -3.38 -20.43
C VAL A 113 -7.88 -4.36 -21.01
N PRO A 114 -8.14 -4.43 -22.34
CA PRO A 114 -9.15 -5.34 -22.88
C PRO A 114 -8.91 -6.82 -22.56
N PRO A 115 -7.68 -7.39 -22.70
CA PRO A 115 -7.42 -8.77 -22.29
C PRO A 115 -7.75 -9.04 -20.82
N VAL A 116 -7.42 -8.12 -19.92
CA VAL A 116 -7.78 -8.22 -18.50
C VAL A 116 -9.30 -8.24 -18.33
N LEU A 117 -10.02 -7.33 -19.02
CA LEU A 117 -11.49 -7.31 -19.00
C LEU A 117 -12.12 -8.59 -19.57
N ASP A 118 -11.40 -9.29 -20.45
CA ASP A 118 -11.82 -10.56 -21.07
C ASP A 118 -11.41 -11.79 -20.25
N GLY A 119 -10.80 -11.61 -19.07
CA GLY A 119 -10.43 -12.70 -18.16
C GLY A 119 -8.98 -13.18 -18.27
N HIS A 120 -8.14 -12.49 -19.05
CA HIS A 120 -6.73 -12.85 -19.24
C HIS A 120 -5.85 -12.04 -18.30
N TYR A 121 -5.80 -12.48 -17.04
CA TYR A 121 -5.02 -11.84 -15.98
C TYR A 121 -4.47 -12.85 -14.98
N GLU A 122 -3.49 -12.40 -14.21
CA GLU A 122 -3.02 -13.06 -12.99
C GLU A 122 -3.58 -12.32 -11.76
N MET A 123 -3.93 -13.06 -10.71
CA MET A 123 -4.38 -12.48 -9.44
C MET A 123 -3.26 -12.60 -8.40
N GLU A 124 -3.05 -11.52 -7.64
CA GLU A 124 -2.14 -11.52 -6.52
C GLU A 124 -2.79 -10.89 -5.29
N ASP A 125 -2.83 -11.63 -4.19
CA ASP A 125 -3.35 -11.16 -2.91
C ASP A 125 -2.25 -10.45 -2.12
N ARG A 126 -2.56 -9.25 -1.63
CA ARG A 126 -1.69 -8.44 -0.77
C ARG A 126 -2.38 -8.20 0.56
N PHE A 127 -1.79 -8.69 1.66
CA PHE A 127 -2.30 -8.38 2.98
C PHE A 127 -1.88 -6.96 3.41
N LEU A 128 -2.67 -6.38 4.32
CA LEU A 128 -2.40 -5.10 4.95
C LEU A 128 -2.05 -5.32 6.42
N LEU A 129 -1.51 -4.30 7.08
CA LEU A 129 -1.36 -4.25 8.53
C LEU A 129 -2.46 -3.39 9.13
N ASP A 130 -3.03 -3.83 10.23
CA ASP A 130 -3.77 -2.97 11.16
C ASP A 130 -2.81 -2.50 12.27
N ALA A 131 -2.98 -1.26 12.70
CA ALA A 131 -2.20 -0.64 13.77
C ALA A 131 -3.12 0.03 14.78
N TYR A 132 -2.92 -0.28 16.05
CA TYR A 132 -3.70 0.23 17.17
C TYR A 132 -2.77 0.89 18.19
N VAL A 133 -3.15 2.06 18.68
CA VAL A 133 -2.47 2.71 19.82
C VAL A 133 -3.33 2.47 21.05
N TYR A 134 -2.75 1.77 22.03
CA TYR A 134 -3.34 1.54 23.33
C TYR A 134 -2.79 2.52 24.36
N ARG A 135 -3.70 3.11 25.14
CA ARG A 135 -3.38 3.95 26.30
C ARG A 135 -4.24 3.49 27.46
N ASP A 136 -3.60 3.20 28.60
CA ASP A 136 -4.28 2.73 29.81
C ASP A 136 -5.20 1.51 29.57
N GLY A 137 -4.84 0.65 28.62
CA GLY A 137 -5.60 -0.56 28.25
C GLY A 137 -6.68 -0.36 27.19
N GLU A 138 -6.94 0.87 26.75
CA GLU A 138 -7.98 1.20 25.76
C GLU A 138 -7.37 1.60 24.42
N VAL A 139 -8.04 1.24 23.31
CA VAL A 139 -7.66 1.69 21.97
C VAL A 139 -8.05 3.17 21.82
N VAL A 140 -7.06 4.05 21.73
CA VAL A 140 -7.29 5.49 21.54
C VAL A 140 -7.20 5.91 20.09
N ALA A 141 -6.61 5.08 19.22
CA ALA A 141 -6.51 5.35 17.79
C ALA A 141 -6.24 4.07 17.00
N GLU A 142 -6.75 4.01 15.76
CA GLU A 142 -6.55 2.89 14.84
C GLU A 142 -6.24 3.39 13.41
N ALA A 143 -5.48 2.60 12.65
CA ALA A 143 -5.17 2.85 11.25
C ALA A 143 -4.77 1.55 10.53
N ASP A 144 -4.66 1.61 9.21
CA ASP A 144 -4.15 0.51 8.40
C ASP A 144 -3.08 0.98 7.39
N ALA A 145 -2.24 0.04 6.96
CA ALA A 145 -1.15 0.24 6.01
C ALA A 145 -1.05 -0.91 5.01
N LEU A 146 -0.84 -0.61 3.74
CA LEU A 146 -0.46 -1.64 2.76
C LEU A 146 1.05 -1.88 2.77
N ASN A 147 1.86 -0.84 2.97
CA ASN A 147 3.31 -0.92 2.95
C ASN A 147 3.88 -1.12 4.35
N ASP A 148 3.70 -0.11 5.20
CA ASP A 148 4.41 -0.04 6.47
C ASP A 148 3.70 0.82 7.51
N VAL A 149 3.91 0.41 8.76
CA VAL A 149 3.61 1.18 9.97
C VAL A 149 4.95 1.59 10.57
N VAL A 150 5.15 2.89 10.78
CA VAL A 150 6.40 3.44 11.31
C VAL A 150 6.13 4.17 12.60
N VAL A 151 6.81 3.76 13.66
CA VAL A 151 6.92 4.52 14.90
C VAL A 151 8.22 5.30 14.84
N ASN A 152 8.17 6.62 14.71
CA ASN A 152 9.37 7.47 14.64
C ASN A 152 9.43 8.47 15.80
N SER A 153 10.60 9.02 16.07
CA SER A 153 10.80 9.96 17.18
C SER A 153 10.13 11.33 17.01
N GLY A 154 9.64 11.64 15.81
CA GLY A 154 8.96 12.88 15.42
C GLY A 154 9.89 14.09 15.27
N THR A 155 11.12 14.01 15.78
CA THR A 155 12.06 15.13 15.81
C THR A 155 13.44 14.69 15.36
N SER A 156 14.00 15.40 14.37
CA SER A 156 15.35 15.13 13.87
C SER A 156 16.39 15.22 14.99
N GLY A 157 17.25 14.20 15.11
CA GLY A 157 18.32 14.16 16.10
C GLY A 157 17.90 13.76 17.52
N GLN A 158 16.65 13.32 17.71
CA GLN A 158 16.18 12.74 18.97
C GLN A 158 15.82 11.28 18.79
N MET A 159 16.37 10.42 19.65
CA MET A 159 16.02 9.00 19.71
C MET A 159 14.93 8.77 20.76
N ILE A 160 14.03 7.86 20.44
CA ILE A 160 13.07 7.29 21.39
C ILE A 160 13.60 5.96 21.90
N GLU A 161 13.21 5.59 23.11
CA GLU A 161 13.44 4.25 23.61
C GLU A 161 12.15 3.44 23.57
N ILE A 162 12.24 2.30 22.89
CA ILE A 162 11.13 1.38 22.68
C ILE A 162 11.50 0.01 23.24
N GLU A 163 10.46 -0.73 23.63
CA GLU A 163 10.54 -2.16 23.91
C GLU A 163 9.70 -2.91 22.87
N LEU A 164 10.29 -3.94 22.28
CA LEU A 164 9.65 -4.75 21.25
C LEU A 164 9.28 -6.11 21.84
N SER A 165 8.03 -6.50 21.65
CA SER A 165 7.55 -7.85 21.90
C SER A 165 6.89 -8.42 20.64
N ILE A 166 7.09 -9.72 20.39
CA ILE A 166 6.47 -10.47 19.29
C ILE A 166 5.71 -11.63 19.90
N ASN A 167 4.41 -11.74 19.61
CA ASN A 167 3.52 -12.78 20.17
C ASN A 167 3.63 -12.86 21.71
N GLY A 168 3.62 -11.70 22.37
CA GLY A 168 3.78 -11.56 23.82
C GLY A 168 5.18 -11.89 24.38
N THR A 169 6.14 -12.25 23.54
CA THR A 169 7.53 -12.55 23.97
C THR A 169 8.41 -11.33 23.80
N PHE A 170 9.06 -10.89 24.87
CA PHE A 170 10.04 -9.80 24.84
C PHE A 170 11.21 -10.15 23.91
N VAL A 171 11.56 -9.21 23.03
CA VAL A 171 12.65 -9.36 22.05
C VAL A 171 13.85 -8.53 22.48
N TYR A 172 13.67 -7.21 22.57
CA TYR A 172 14.71 -6.29 23.00
C TYR A 172 14.13 -4.95 23.45
N ARG A 173 14.99 -4.17 24.09
CA ARG A 173 14.82 -2.75 24.36
C ARG A 173 15.91 -1.98 23.62
N GLN A 174 15.57 -0.94 22.87
CA GLN A 174 16.56 -0.17 22.13
C GLN A 174 16.22 1.32 22.06
N ARG A 175 17.27 2.14 21.99
CA ARG A 175 17.17 3.54 21.56
C ARG A 175 17.44 3.64 20.07
N ALA A 176 16.54 4.29 19.35
CA ALA A 176 16.58 4.42 17.90
C ALA A 176 15.78 5.66 17.48
N ASP A 177 15.93 6.08 16.24
CA ASP A 177 15.04 7.10 15.64
C ASP A 177 13.63 6.52 15.43
N GLY A 178 13.49 5.20 15.40
CA GLY A 178 12.21 4.53 15.23
C GLY A 178 12.31 3.05 14.89
N LEU A 179 11.16 2.48 14.56
CA LEU A 179 11.01 1.13 14.04
C LEU A 179 9.98 1.13 12.91
N ILE A 180 10.35 0.51 11.79
CA ILE A 180 9.46 0.25 10.65
C ILE A 180 8.96 -1.19 10.78
N VAL A 181 7.65 -1.40 10.66
CA VAL A 181 7.03 -2.72 10.53
C VAL A 181 6.36 -2.75 9.16
N SER A 182 6.82 -3.64 8.29
CA SER A 182 6.47 -3.59 6.87
C SER A 182 5.99 -4.94 6.34
N THR A 183 5.01 -4.89 5.44
CA THR A 183 4.56 -6.02 4.64
C THR A 183 5.58 -6.35 3.54
N PRO A 184 5.40 -7.46 2.81
CA PRO A 184 6.19 -7.75 1.61
C PRO A 184 6.02 -6.68 0.53
N THR A 185 4.81 -6.12 0.41
CA THR A 185 4.53 -5.01 -0.51
C THR A 185 5.34 -3.76 -0.14
N GLY A 186 5.44 -3.44 1.15
CA GLY A 186 6.23 -2.30 1.62
C GLY A 186 7.75 -2.53 1.67
N SER A 187 8.21 -3.77 1.46
CA SER A 187 9.65 -4.11 1.51
C SER A 187 10.49 -3.36 0.48
N THR A 188 9.88 -2.87 -0.61
CA THR A 188 10.53 -2.05 -1.65
C THR A 188 10.31 -0.56 -1.46
N ALA A 189 9.61 -0.14 -0.40
CA ALA A 189 9.30 1.25 -0.06
C ALA A 189 10.24 1.77 1.05
N TYR A 190 9.69 2.27 2.16
CA TYR A 190 10.50 2.90 3.21
C TYR A 190 11.39 1.88 3.94
N SER A 191 10.91 0.64 4.09
CA SER A 191 11.67 -0.50 4.61
C SER A 191 13.00 -0.71 3.89
N LEU A 192 13.00 -0.65 2.54
CA LEU A 192 14.23 -0.77 1.74
C LEU A 192 15.25 0.31 2.08
N SER A 193 14.77 1.54 2.27
CA SER A 193 15.63 2.69 2.62
C SER A 193 16.17 2.58 4.04
N GLY A 194 15.44 1.92 4.95
CA GLY A 194 15.88 1.57 6.30
C GLY A 194 16.87 0.40 6.36
N GLY A 195 17.21 -0.23 5.23
CA GLY A 195 18.11 -1.39 5.18
C GLY A 195 17.40 -2.74 5.38
N GLY A 196 16.08 -2.78 5.23
CA GLY A 196 15.32 -4.03 5.20
C GLY A 196 15.58 -4.86 3.93
N PRO A 197 15.37 -6.19 3.98
CA PRO A 197 15.41 -7.05 2.80
C PRO A 197 14.22 -6.76 1.86
N ILE A 198 14.43 -7.01 0.57
CA ILE A 198 13.34 -7.09 -0.42
C ILE A 198 12.66 -8.44 -0.24
N MET A 199 11.33 -8.43 -0.10
CA MET A 199 10.50 -9.61 0.04
C MET A 199 9.63 -9.78 -1.21
N HIS A 200 9.49 -11.01 -1.70
CA HIS A 200 8.55 -11.29 -2.78
C HIS A 200 7.11 -11.03 -2.28
N PRO A 201 6.22 -10.36 -3.05
CA PRO A 201 4.91 -9.95 -2.53
C PRO A 201 4.01 -11.11 -2.10
N SER A 202 4.23 -12.31 -2.64
CA SER A 202 3.52 -13.55 -2.27
C SER A 202 3.96 -14.18 -0.93
N LEU A 203 4.99 -13.64 -0.26
CA LEU A 203 5.42 -14.17 1.03
C LEU A 203 4.39 -13.84 2.11
N ASP A 204 4.21 -14.74 3.06
CA ASP A 204 3.45 -14.46 4.26
C ASP A 204 4.39 -14.13 5.43
N ALA A 205 4.91 -12.90 5.42
CA ALA A 205 5.92 -12.46 6.37
C ALA A 205 5.86 -10.96 6.65
N ILE A 206 6.21 -10.58 7.87
CA ILE A 206 6.40 -9.18 8.28
C ILE A 206 7.88 -8.93 8.53
N VAL A 207 8.39 -7.79 8.09
CA VAL A 207 9.76 -7.34 8.42
C VAL A 207 9.72 -6.18 9.40
N LEU A 208 10.55 -6.27 10.44
CA LEU A 208 10.82 -5.21 11.39
C LEU A 208 12.20 -4.61 11.10
N VAL A 209 12.27 -3.33 10.78
CA VAL A 209 13.50 -2.63 10.39
C VAL A 209 13.77 -1.46 11.35
N PRO A 210 14.80 -1.53 12.20
CA PRO A 210 15.13 -0.46 13.12
C PRO A 210 15.73 0.75 12.39
N MET A 211 15.35 1.97 12.79
CA MET A 211 15.85 3.21 12.17
C MET A 211 16.97 3.81 13.02
N PHE A 212 18.21 3.83 12.49
CA PHE A 212 19.40 4.35 13.16
C PHE A 212 19.54 3.89 14.64
N PRO A 213 19.49 2.58 14.92
CA PRO A 213 19.57 2.08 16.30
C PRO A 213 20.94 2.37 16.91
N HIS A 214 20.97 2.76 18.18
CA HIS A 214 22.22 2.94 18.92
C HIS A 214 22.97 1.60 19.14
N ALA A 215 22.27 0.47 19.09
CA ALA A 215 22.86 -0.86 19.25
C ALA A 215 23.49 -1.36 17.94
N LEU A 216 24.81 -1.56 17.92
CA LEU A 216 25.58 -1.99 16.74
C LEU A 216 25.20 -3.39 16.21
N SER A 217 24.65 -4.24 17.07
CA SER A 217 24.17 -5.58 16.73
C SER A 217 22.74 -5.60 16.20
N SER A 218 22.03 -4.45 16.18
CA SER A 218 20.64 -4.39 15.71
C SER A 218 20.57 -4.70 14.22
N ARG A 219 19.63 -5.57 13.83
CA ARG A 219 19.43 -6.04 12.45
C ARG A 219 17.93 -6.11 12.17
N PRO A 220 17.53 -6.00 10.89
CA PRO A 220 16.16 -6.34 10.49
C PRO A 220 15.80 -7.77 10.90
N ILE A 221 14.55 -7.96 11.32
CA ILE A 221 13.99 -9.27 11.68
C ILE A 221 12.81 -9.54 10.76
N VAL A 222 12.78 -10.71 10.14
CA VAL A 222 11.60 -11.21 9.39
C VAL A 222 10.91 -12.25 10.25
N VAL A 223 9.59 -12.11 10.39
CA VAL A 223 8.74 -12.99 11.19
C VAL A 223 7.54 -13.46 10.36
N ASP A 224 6.85 -14.47 10.88
CA ASP A 224 5.60 -14.97 10.31
C ASP A 224 4.57 -13.84 10.19
N GLY A 225 3.84 -13.79 9.07
CA GLY A 225 2.90 -12.71 8.82
C GLY A 225 1.71 -12.65 9.79
N ASP A 226 1.38 -13.73 10.49
CA ASP A 226 0.35 -13.75 11.53
C ASP A 226 0.88 -13.32 12.92
N SER A 227 2.15 -12.91 13.01
CA SER A 227 2.72 -12.45 14.27
C SER A 227 2.11 -11.12 14.74
N GLU A 228 1.78 -11.05 16.03
CA GLU A 228 1.43 -9.80 16.70
C GLU A 228 2.71 -9.07 17.11
N ILE A 229 2.85 -7.82 16.66
CA ILE A 229 3.98 -6.96 16.98
C ILE A 229 3.52 -5.90 17.96
N ARG A 230 4.13 -5.85 19.14
CA ARG A 230 3.87 -4.83 20.16
C ARG A 230 5.12 -3.97 20.37
N ILE A 231 4.96 -2.66 20.24
CA ILE A 231 5.99 -1.66 20.47
C ILE A 231 5.57 -0.78 21.64
N ASP A 232 6.21 -0.93 22.78
CA ASP A 232 5.96 -0.10 23.96
C ASP A 232 6.80 1.17 23.93
N ILE A 233 6.13 2.33 24.00
CA ILE A 233 6.79 3.63 24.09
C ILE A 233 7.10 3.89 25.55
N LEU A 234 8.38 3.82 25.93
CA LEU A 234 8.73 3.83 27.35
C LEU A 234 8.54 5.21 27.99
N GLN A 235 8.07 5.22 29.24
CA GLN A 235 7.71 6.42 30.02
C GLN A 235 8.79 7.52 30.10
N ARG A 236 10.06 7.16 29.94
CA ARG A 236 11.17 8.12 30.00
C ARG A 236 11.41 8.89 28.70
N ASN A 237 10.64 8.62 27.64
CA ASN A 237 10.67 9.43 26.43
C ASN A 237 10.11 10.82 26.73
N PHE A 238 10.69 11.85 26.14
CA PHE A 238 10.23 13.24 26.28
C PHE A 238 9.41 13.72 25.07
N THR A 239 9.43 12.94 23.98
CA THR A 239 8.69 13.22 22.74
C THR A 239 7.44 12.37 22.64
N HIS A 240 6.53 12.80 21.78
CA HIS A 240 5.29 12.09 21.45
C HIS A 240 5.46 11.49 20.03
N PRO A 241 5.84 10.20 19.92
CA PRO A 241 6.20 9.59 18.64
C PRO A 241 4.99 9.54 17.71
N PRO A 242 5.01 10.15 16.52
CA PRO A 242 3.96 9.89 15.54
C PRO A 242 4.07 8.45 15.04
N VAL A 243 2.91 7.84 14.85
CA VAL A 243 2.75 6.56 14.17
C VAL A 243 2.21 6.87 12.77
N THR A 244 3.02 6.55 11.76
CA THR A 244 2.65 6.76 10.36
C THR A 244 2.28 5.44 9.71
N CYS A 245 1.27 5.47 8.85
CA CYS A 245 0.84 4.33 8.05
C CYS A 245 0.87 4.75 6.59
N ASP A 246 1.63 4.05 5.75
CA ASP A 246 1.92 4.40 4.36
C ASP A 246 2.39 5.86 4.20
N GLY A 247 3.29 6.31 5.09
CA GLY A 247 3.85 7.67 5.08
C GLY A 247 2.90 8.79 5.47
N GLN A 248 1.67 8.48 5.92
CA GLN A 248 0.73 9.46 6.45
C GLN A 248 0.73 9.38 7.97
N VAL A 249 0.89 10.52 8.66
CA VAL A 249 0.69 10.57 10.12
C VAL A 249 -0.77 10.26 10.39
N LYS A 250 -1.01 9.13 11.06
CA LYS A 250 -2.36 8.69 11.43
C LYS A 250 -2.61 8.87 12.91
N LEU A 251 -1.60 8.62 13.73
CA LEU A 251 -1.72 8.55 15.18
C LEU A 251 -0.50 9.22 15.83
N THR A 252 -0.64 9.63 17.10
CA THR A 252 0.48 10.11 17.91
C THR A 252 0.47 9.37 19.23
N ALA A 253 1.49 8.56 19.46
CA ALA A 253 1.68 7.84 20.71
C ALA A 253 2.26 8.78 21.79
N GLN A 254 2.02 8.42 23.04
CA GLN A 254 2.58 9.07 24.22
C GLN A 254 3.51 8.11 24.97
N PRO A 255 4.46 8.63 25.76
CA PRO A 255 5.18 7.81 26.73
C PRO A 255 4.21 7.04 27.62
N GLY A 256 4.35 5.71 27.67
CA GLY A 256 3.43 4.80 28.34
C GLY A 256 2.48 4.03 27.41
N ASP A 257 2.26 4.52 26.18
CA ASP A 257 1.39 3.85 25.22
C ASP A 257 2.08 2.61 24.61
N SER A 258 1.26 1.72 24.07
CA SER A 258 1.70 0.58 23.27
C SER A 258 1.12 0.68 21.85
N VAL A 259 1.96 0.48 20.84
CA VAL A 259 1.52 0.34 19.44
C VAL A 259 1.45 -1.15 19.12
N TYR A 260 0.26 -1.66 18.84
CA TYR A 260 0.03 -3.03 18.40
C TYR A 260 -0.17 -3.05 16.90
N ILE A 261 0.51 -3.98 16.22
CA ILE A 261 0.48 -4.12 14.77
C ILE A 261 0.28 -5.60 14.44
N CYS A 262 -0.71 -5.90 13.61
CA CYS A 262 -1.03 -7.26 13.18
C CYS A 262 -1.49 -7.28 11.72
N LYS A 263 -1.54 -8.47 11.12
CA LYS A 263 -2.11 -8.64 9.78
C LYS A 263 -3.60 -8.33 9.79
N LYS A 264 -4.04 -7.49 8.85
CA LYS A 264 -5.44 -7.19 8.60
C LYS A 264 -6.14 -8.46 8.07
N PRO A 265 -7.34 -8.82 8.58
CA PRO A 265 -8.08 -9.98 8.08
C PRO A 265 -8.45 -9.87 6.60
N HIS A 266 -8.66 -8.64 6.13
CA HIS A 266 -8.97 -8.35 4.75
C HIS A 266 -7.70 -8.09 3.92
N ARG A 267 -7.76 -8.49 2.66
CA ARG A 267 -6.67 -8.40 1.68
C ARG A 267 -7.10 -7.58 0.49
N LEU A 268 -6.12 -7.02 -0.21
CA LEU A 268 -6.31 -6.42 -1.52
C LEU A 268 -5.98 -7.46 -2.60
N THR A 269 -6.89 -7.73 -3.52
CA THR A 269 -6.61 -8.55 -4.69
C THR A 269 -6.23 -7.65 -5.85
N LEU A 270 -5.01 -7.78 -6.36
CA LEU A 270 -4.52 -7.08 -7.54
C LEU A 270 -4.69 -7.95 -8.78
N LEU A 271 -5.11 -7.34 -9.89
CA LEU A 271 -5.06 -7.95 -11.21
C LEU A 271 -3.83 -7.44 -11.95
N HIS A 272 -3.11 -8.39 -12.53
CA HIS A 272 -1.96 -8.13 -13.37
C HIS A 272 -2.22 -8.65 -14.79
N PRO A 273 -1.79 -7.93 -15.84
CA PRO A 273 -1.69 -8.49 -17.18
C PRO A 273 -0.84 -9.77 -17.18
N LEU A 274 -1.16 -10.73 -18.05
CA LEU A 274 -0.38 -11.97 -18.16
C LEU A 274 1.11 -11.68 -18.44
N GLY A 275 1.99 -12.39 -17.75
CA GLY A 275 3.44 -12.19 -17.89
C GLY A 275 4.01 -11.07 -17.02
N HIS A 276 3.21 -10.48 -16.12
CA HIS A 276 3.71 -9.63 -15.06
C HIS A 276 4.79 -10.37 -14.24
N SER A 277 5.81 -9.64 -13.81
CA SER A 277 6.92 -10.20 -13.04
C SER A 277 7.46 -9.20 -12.04
N PHE A 278 7.33 -9.52 -10.75
CA PHE A 278 7.92 -8.74 -9.66
C PHE A 278 9.41 -8.49 -9.88
N TYR A 279 10.16 -9.49 -10.34
CA TYR A 279 11.58 -9.34 -10.62
C TYR A 279 11.89 -8.46 -11.83
N ALA A 280 10.99 -8.37 -12.83
CA ALA A 280 11.11 -7.38 -13.89
C ALA A 280 10.99 -5.96 -13.30
N SER A 281 9.99 -5.73 -12.45
CA SER A 281 9.84 -4.47 -11.72
C SER A 281 11.07 -4.14 -10.87
N CYS A 282 11.67 -5.13 -10.19
CA CYS A 282 12.94 -4.93 -9.48
C CYS A 282 14.08 -4.53 -10.44
N ARG A 283 14.23 -5.20 -11.60
CA ARG A 283 15.28 -4.85 -12.57
C ARG A 283 15.13 -3.42 -13.08
N ASP A 284 13.92 -2.99 -13.37
CA ASP A 284 13.65 -1.66 -13.90
C ASP A 284 13.84 -0.57 -12.83
N LYS A 285 13.37 -0.81 -11.60
CA LYS A 285 13.41 0.16 -10.51
C LYS A 285 14.75 0.26 -9.81
N LEU A 286 15.39 -0.89 -9.58
CA LEU A 286 16.63 -1.00 -8.82
C LEU A 286 17.85 -1.12 -9.73
N ARG A 287 17.65 -1.07 -11.06
CA ARG A 287 18.68 -1.16 -12.10
C ARG A 287 19.53 -2.44 -12.04
N TRP A 288 18.94 -3.55 -11.59
CA TRP A 288 19.64 -4.84 -11.52
C TRP A 288 19.99 -5.43 -12.89
N GLY A 289 19.32 -4.98 -13.96
CA GLY A 289 19.55 -5.47 -15.32
C GLY A 289 20.76 -4.85 -16.02
N ASN A 290 21.34 -3.77 -15.46
CA ASN A 290 22.53 -3.16 -16.05
C ASN A 290 23.75 -4.00 -15.66
N ALA A 291 24.55 -4.41 -16.65
CA ALA A 291 25.87 -4.97 -16.36
C ALA A 291 26.65 -3.96 -15.51
N LEU A 292 27.26 -4.42 -14.42
CA LEU A 292 28.07 -3.59 -13.53
C LEU A 292 29.44 -3.24 -14.14
N VAL A 293 29.69 -3.61 -15.40
CA VAL A 293 30.97 -3.46 -16.08
C VAL A 293 30.72 -3.17 -17.56
N ASP A 294 31.38 -2.15 -18.09
CA ASP A 294 31.63 -1.97 -19.53
C ASP A 294 32.70 -2.96 -20.03
#